data_AF-A0A7S2LU10-F1
#
_entry.id   AF-A0A7S2LU10-F1
#
_cell.length_a   1.000
_cell.length_b   1.000
_cell.length_c   1.000
_cell.angle_alpha   90.00
_cell.angle_beta   90.00
_cell.angle_gamma   90.00
#
_symmetry.space_group_name_H-M   'P 1'
#
loop_
_entity.id
_entity.type
_entity.pdbx_description
1 polymer ?
#
loop_
_entity_poly.entity_id
_entity_poly.type
_entity_poly.pdbx_seq_one_letter_code
_entity_poly.pdbx_strand_id
1 'polypeptide(L)'
;VTLFLDDLQWADAASIEAVNHLLTAASLSHDKRFFFLGCCRKGEINEGHPVRKLLKNVERSSVGCTNIKLDLMDEHTINTMVSETLRLLPRLTRSLSSVIYHKTRGNPLFVSHLMLSLSKEGLLRPSLSRRRWEWEMKKIEDREMPDDVAMFLNNSIMELPDGVQSSLCILSCFGASANVSFIETLERALQKNIRDDLDVAVAKGLLDKIGVEYRFSHDRIQEATYNMMEDGTRRLFHFTYGLSLVSLSIEEGCDGSLFVAVNQLNLGGPAIVQDPSQSFTVAGMNLRAGKKAMEMSDYETAYSYF
;
A
#
# COMPACT_ATOMS: atom_id res chain seq x y z
N VAL A 1 -17.38 -19.07 6.47
CA VAL A 1 -16.07 -18.49 6.12
C VAL A 1 -16.26 -17.01 5.89
N THR A 2 -15.37 -16.18 6.43
CA THR A 2 -15.35 -14.74 6.18
C THR A 2 -14.11 -14.43 5.36
N LEU A 3 -14.30 -13.83 4.18
CA LEU A 3 -13.22 -13.32 3.35
C LEU A 3 -13.25 -11.80 3.40
N PHE A 4 -12.11 -11.20 3.75
CA PHE A 4 -11.90 -9.77 3.69
C PHE A 4 -10.87 -9.46 2.60
N LEU A 5 -11.22 -8.55 1.69
CA LEU A 5 -10.30 -8.01 0.70
C LEU A 5 -10.25 -6.49 0.85
N ASP A 6 -9.05 -5.98 1.09
CA ASP A 6 -8.79 -4.55 1.13
C ASP A 6 -8.48 -3.99 -0.26
N ASP A 7 -8.73 -2.70 -0.46
CA ASP A 7 -8.37 -1.94 -1.66
C ASP A 7 -8.72 -2.63 -3.00
N LEU A 8 -9.99 -3.04 -3.14
CA LEU A 8 -10.50 -3.79 -4.29
C LEU A 8 -10.28 -3.13 -5.66
N GLN A 9 -10.01 -1.82 -5.73
CA GLN A 9 -9.66 -1.15 -6.99
C GLN A 9 -8.32 -1.61 -7.60
N TRP A 10 -7.47 -2.30 -6.81
CA TRP A 10 -6.21 -2.90 -7.26
C TRP A 10 -6.33 -4.40 -7.53
N ALA A 11 -7.46 -5.01 -7.21
CA ALA A 11 -7.65 -6.45 -7.37
C ALA A 11 -7.70 -6.84 -8.85
N ASP A 12 -6.95 -7.88 -9.21
CA ASP A 12 -6.96 -8.44 -10.55
C ASP A 12 -8.32 -9.11 -10.86
N ALA A 13 -8.55 -9.36 -12.15
CA ALA A 13 -9.82 -9.91 -12.61
C ALA A 13 -10.07 -11.34 -12.11
N ALA A 14 -9.02 -12.16 -11.95
CA ALA A 14 -9.15 -13.55 -11.52
C ALA A 14 -9.56 -13.62 -10.04
N SER A 15 -8.94 -12.80 -9.19
CA SER A 15 -9.29 -12.66 -7.77
C SER A 15 -10.75 -12.27 -7.58
N ILE A 16 -11.25 -11.31 -8.36
CA ILE A 16 -12.66 -10.88 -8.26
C ILE A 16 -13.63 -11.94 -8.79
N GLU A 17 -13.26 -12.67 -9.84
CA GLU A 17 -14.11 -13.75 -10.38
C GLU A 17 -14.20 -14.93 -9.40
N ALA A 18 -13.11 -15.27 -8.71
CA ALA A 18 -13.13 -16.27 -7.66
C ALA A 18 -14.12 -15.91 -6.54
N VAL A 19 -14.13 -14.65 -6.09
CA VAL A 19 -15.10 -14.17 -5.09
C VAL A 19 -16.54 -14.24 -5.62
N ASN A 20 -16.76 -13.88 -6.88
CA ASN A 20 -18.07 -13.96 -7.54
C ASN A 20 -18.60 -15.40 -7.55
N HIS A 21 -17.76 -16.38 -7.89
CA HIS A 21 -18.11 -17.79 -7.86
C HIS A 21 -18.43 -18.28 -6.45
N LEU A 22 -17.66 -17.89 -5.45
CA LEU A 22 -17.90 -18.28 -4.05
C LEU A 22 -19.21 -17.73 -3.51
N LEU A 23 -19.53 -16.46 -3.78
CA LEU A 23 -20.80 -15.85 -3.39
C LEU A 23 -22.00 -16.53 -4.05
N THR A 24 -21.89 -16.82 -5.35
CA THR A 24 -22.95 -17.48 -6.10
C THR A 24 -23.16 -18.92 -5.63
N ALA A 25 -22.07 -19.69 -5.45
CA ALA A 25 -22.16 -21.07 -4.96
C ALA A 25 -22.74 -21.16 -3.54
N ALA A 26 -22.41 -20.20 -2.67
CA ALA A 26 -22.95 -20.11 -1.32
C ALA A 26 -24.46 -19.79 -1.32
N SER A 27 -24.94 -18.95 -2.25
CA SER A 27 -26.38 -18.65 -2.38
C SER A 27 -27.25 -19.86 -2.77
N LEU A 28 -26.67 -20.86 -3.43
CA LEU A 28 -27.39 -22.05 -3.91
C LEU A 28 -27.44 -23.19 -2.88
N SER A 29 -26.60 -23.15 -1.84
CA SER A 29 -26.48 -24.22 -0.83
C SER A 29 -26.84 -23.71 0.56
N HIS A 30 -27.90 -24.26 1.17
CA HIS A 30 -28.39 -23.84 2.49
C HIS A 30 -27.37 -24.10 3.63
N ASP A 31 -26.43 -25.03 3.42
CA ASP A 31 -25.39 -25.39 4.39
C ASP A 31 -24.08 -24.58 4.27
N LYS A 32 -23.91 -23.76 3.23
CA LYS A 32 -22.67 -23.00 3.00
C LYS A 32 -22.84 -21.53 3.36
N ARG A 33 -22.24 -21.12 4.49
CA ARG A 33 -22.23 -19.72 4.94
C ARG A 33 -20.91 -19.05 4.54
N PHE A 34 -20.98 -18.19 3.52
CA PHE A 34 -19.88 -17.35 3.08
C PHE A 34 -20.23 -15.87 3.31
N PHE A 35 -19.34 -15.13 3.95
CA PHE A 35 -19.46 -13.69 4.16
C PHE A 35 -18.27 -13.00 3.51
N PHE A 36 -18.55 -11.97 2.72
CA PHE A 36 -17.54 -11.20 2.02
C PHE A 36 -17.59 -9.75 2.49
N LEU A 37 -16.42 -9.21 2.86
CA LEU A 37 -16.23 -7.80 3.16
C LEU A 37 -15.17 -7.26 2.21
N GLY A 38 -15.51 -6.19 1.50
CA GLY A 38 -14.64 -5.54 0.55
C GLY A 38 -14.53 -4.05 0.84
N CYS A 39 -13.30 -3.54 0.89
CA CYS A 39 -13.04 -2.10 0.92
C CYS A 39 -12.72 -1.61 -0.48
N CYS A 40 -13.24 -0.43 -0.85
CA CYS A 40 -12.90 0.20 -2.11
C CYS A 40 -13.02 1.71 -2.03
N ARG A 41 -12.28 2.39 -2.92
CA ARG A 41 -12.27 3.85 -2.95
C ARG A 41 -13.32 4.39 -3.92
N LYS A 42 -14.02 5.42 -3.46
CA LYS A 42 -15.04 6.10 -4.26
C LYS A 42 -14.38 6.78 -5.47
N GLY A 43 -14.86 6.45 -6.67
CA GLY A 43 -14.41 7.08 -7.91
C GLY A 43 -13.28 6.36 -8.65
N GLU A 44 -12.63 5.35 -8.04
CA GLU A 44 -11.57 4.58 -8.70
C GLU A 44 -12.08 3.30 -9.40
N ILE A 45 -13.33 2.91 -9.12
CA ILE A 45 -14.00 1.80 -9.79
C ILE A 45 -14.82 2.32 -10.96
N ASN A 46 -14.26 2.19 -12.16
CA ASN A 46 -14.92 2.55 -13.42
C ASN A 46 -15.98 1.50 -13.85
N GLU A 47 -16.83 1.85 -14.82
CA GLU A 47 -17.87 0.97 -15.38
C GLU A 47 -17.33 -0.41 -15.84
N GLY A 48 -16.09 -0.44 -16.36
CA GLY A 48 -15.43 -1.66 -16.83
C GLY A 48 -14.72 -2.49 -15.76
N HIS A 49 -14.60 -1.99 -14.52
CA HIS A 49 -13.82 -2.64 -13.47
C HIS A 49 -14.46 -3.96 -13.00
N PRO A 50 -13.69 -5.04 -12.73
CA PRO A 50 -14.24 -6.33 -12.30
C PRO A 50 -15.16 -6.23 -11.06
N VAL A 51 -14.79 -5.40 -10.09
CA VAL A 51 -15.61 -5.15 -8.87
C VAL A 51 -17.00 -4.58 -9.21
N ARG A 52 -17.11 -3.76 -10.25
CA ARG A 52 -18.41 -3.22 -10.68
C ARG A 52 -19.31 -4.33 -11.22
N LYS A 53 -18.73 -5.30 -11.94
CA LYS A 53 -19.45 -6.50 -12.40
C LYS A 53 -19.89 -7.35 -11.23
N LEU A 54 -19.02 -7.56 -10.24
CA LEU A 54 -19.35 -8.28 -9.00
C LEU A 54 -20.55 -7.64 -8.30
N LEU A 55 -20.52 -6.32 -8.06
CA LEU A 55 -21.63 -5.61 -7.41
C LEU A 55 -22.95 -5.73 -8.19
N LYS A 56 -22.91 -5.57 -9.52
CA LYS A 56 -24.09 -5.75 -10.39
C LYS A 56 -24.63 -7.18 -10.36
N ASN A 57 -23.76 -8.19 -10.27
CA ASN A 57 -24.16 -9.60 -10.17
C ASN A 57 -24.80 -9.90 -8.82
N VAL A 58 -24.21 -9.38 -7.73
CA VAL A 58 -24.73 -9.53 -6.37
C VAL A 58 -26.11 -8.87 -6.26
N GLU A 59 -26.30 -7.67 -6.81
CA GLU A 59 -27.61 -6.98 -6.87
C GLU A 59 -28.69 -7.77 -7.63
N ARG A 60 -28.30 -8.56 -8.64
CA ARG A 60 -29.21 -9.43 -9.42
C ARG A 60 -29.48 -10.76 -8.75
N SER A 61 -28.65 -11.14 -7.78
CA SER A 61 -28.77 -12.37 -7.00
C SER A 61 -29.54 -12.12 -5.70
N SER A 62 -30.02 -13.16 -5.04
CA SER A 62 -30.66 -13.07 -3.71
C SER A 62 -29.66 -12.86 -2.55
N VAL A 63 -28.40 -12.53 -2.85
CA VAL A 63 -27.36 -12.31 -1.85
C VAL A 63 -27.56 -10.94 -1.19
N GLY A 64 -27.70 -10.92 0.14
CA GLY A 64 -27.80 -9.68 0.89
C GLY A 64 -26.53 -8.83 0.77
N CYS A 65 -26.65 -7.63 0.21
CA CYS A 65 -25.54 -6.69 0.03
C CYS A 65 -25.80 -5.41 0.81
N THR A 66 -24.83 -4.97 1.60
CA THR A 66 -24.86 -3.69 2.33
C THR A 66 -23.68 -2.85 1.90
N ASN A 67 -23.95 -1.64 1.43
CA ASN A 67 -22.90 -0.68 1.09
C ASN A 67 -22.78 0.35 2.22
N ILE A 68 -21.61 0.40 2.85
CA ILE A 68 -21.30 1.37 3.91
C ILE A 68 -20.40 2.44 3.31
N LYS A 69 -20.96 3.64 3.14
CA LYS A 69 -20.20 4.80 2.71
C LYS A 69 -19.52 5.44 3.92
N LEU A 70 -18.19 5.47 3.90
CA LEU A 70 -17.38 6.18 4.90
C LEU A 70 -17.16 7.63 4.42
N ASP A 71 -17.51 8.58 5.28
CA ASP A 71 -17.27 10.01 5.07
C ASP A 71 -16.08 10.49 5.92
N LEU A 72 -15.59 11.70 5.64
CA LEU A 72 -14.53 12.33 6.42
C LEU A 72 -14.99 12.54 7.88
N MET A 73 -14.04 12.53 8.82
CA MET A 73 -14.33 12.73 10.23
C MET A 73 -14.80 14.16 10.48
N ASP A 74 -15.88 14.32 11.24
CA ASP A 74 -16.28 15.63 11.73
C ASP A 74 -15.36 16.11 12.87
N GLU A 75 -15.48 17.40 13.20
CA GLU A 75 -14.67 18.03 14.26
C GLU A 75 -14.89 17.33 15.63
N HIS A 76 -16.09 16.80 15.87
CA HIS A 76 -16.40 16.09 17.11
C HIS A 76 -15.61 14.78 17.22
N THR A 77 -15.59 13.99 16.15
CA THR A 77 -14.85 12.73 16.04
C THR A 77 -13.36 12.97 16.18
N ILE A 78 -12.82 14.02 15.54
CA ILE A 78 -11.41 14.42 15.73
C ILE A 78 -11.15 14.76 17.20
N ASN A 79 -12.02 15.54 17.84
CA ASN A 79 -11.82 15.91 19.24
C ASN A 79 -11.84 14.70 20.16
N THR A 80 -12.70 13.72 19.90
CA THR A 80 -12.70 12.43 20.62
C THR A 80 -11.37 11.70 20.41
N MET A 81 -10.92 11.55 19.17
CA MET A 81 -9.64 10.91 18.83
C MET A 81 -8.44 11.58 19.52
N VAL A 82 -8.35 12.91 19.45
CA VAL A 82 -7.28 13.69 20.07
C VAL A 82 -7.33 13.58 21.61
N SER A 83 -8.53 13.65 22.18
CA SER A 83 -8.75 13.52 23.62
C SER A 83 -8.28 12.16 24.15
N GLU A 84 -8.63 11.07 23.45
CA GLU A 84 -8.22 9.71 23.79
C GLU A 84 -6.71 9.51 23.63
N THR A 85 -6.15 9.99 22.52
CA THR A 85 -4.71 9.90 22.21
C THR A 85 -3.88 10.60 23.27
N LEU A 86 -4.27 11.81 23.68
CA LEU A 86 -3.55 12.60 24.67
C LEU A 86 -3.95 12.26 26.12
N ARG A 87 -4.93 11.37 26.31
CA ARG A 87 -5.53 11.03 27.62
C ARG A 87 -5.97 12.27 28.41
N LEU A 88 -6.57 13.24 27.71
CA LEU A 88 -7.14 14.46 28.28
C LEU A 88 -8.67 14.41 28.22
N LEU A 89 -9.33 15.34 28.89
CA LEU A 89 -10.79 15.50 28.77
C LEU A 89 -11.13 16.21 27.44
N PRO A 90 -12.25 15.86 26.77
CA PRO A 90 -12.59 16.43 25.45
C PRO A 90 -12.72 17.96 25.44
N ARG A 91 -13.06 18.58 26.58
CA ARG A 91 -13.14 20.03 26.72
C ARG A 91 -11.78 20.73 26.65
N LEU A 92 -10.70 20.03 27.02
CA LEU A 92 -9.35 20.58 27.06
C LEU A 92 -8.66 20.48 25.70
N THR A 93 -9.05 19.51 24.87
CA THR A 93 -8.46 19.27 23.55
C THR A 93 -9.17 20.03 22.44
N ARG A 94 -10.28 20.72 22.73
CA ARG A 94 -11.15 21.32 21.72
C ARG A 94 -10.45 22.36 20.84
N SER A 95 -9.62 23.22 21.43
CA SER A 95 -8.90 24.24 20.66
C SER A 95 -7.90 23.62 19.68
N LEU A 96 -7.14 22.62 20.13
CA LEU A 96 -6.20 21.87 19.29
C LEU A 96 -6.94 21.12 18.18
N SER A 97 -8.04 20.44 18.54
CA SER A 97 -8.83 19.63 17.61
C SER A 97 -9.49 20.47 16.52
N SER A 98 -9.90 21.70 16.84
CA SER A 98 -10.47 22.64 15.87
C SER A 98 -9.44 23.03 14.81
N VAL A 99 -8.21 23.34 15.22
CA VAL A 99 -7.13 23.67 14.27
C VAL A 99 -6.68 22.45 13.46
N ILE A 100 -6.64 21.27 14.08
CA ILE A 100 -6.40 20.01 13.36
C ILE A 100 -7.51 19.82 12.31
N TYR A 101 -8.79 19.93 12.68
CA TYR A 101 -9.90 19.77 11.75
C TYR A 101 -9.83 20.75 10.58
N HIS A 102 -9.56 22.04 10.84
CA HIS A 102 -9.46 23.04 9.79
C HIS A 102 -8.33 22.77 8.80
N LYS A 103 -7.20 22.21 9.27
CA LYS A 103 -6.06 21.88 8.40
C LYS A 103 -6.22 20.55 7.69
N THR A 104 -6.89 19.57 8.29
CA THR A 104 -6.99 18.21 7.75
C THR A 104 -8.30 17.93 7.03
N ARG A 105 -9.29 18.82 7.19
CA ARG A 105 -10.67 18.70 6.68
C ARG A 105 -11.32 17.36 7.03
N GLY A 106 -10.97 16.76 8.17
CA GLY A 106 -11.54 15.48 8.58
C GLY A 106 -10.84 14.24 8.05
N ASN A 107 -9.77 14.37 7.27
CA ASN A 107 -9.08 13.22 6.70
C ASN A 107 -8.24 12.48 7.78
N PRO A 108 -8.52 11.20 8.11
CA PRO A 108 -7.81 10.47 9.17
C PRO A 108 -6.29 10.35 8.97
N LEU A 109 -5.84 10.19 7.73
CA LEU A 109 -4.42 10.12 7.41
C LEU A 109 -3.72 11.45 7.68
N PHE A 110 -4.38 12.57 7.35
CA PHE A 110 -3.85 13.90 7.65
C PHE A 110 -3.83 14.19 9.14
N VAL A 111 -4.86 13.77 9.88
CA VAL A 111 -4.93 13.93 11.34
C VAL A 111 -3.77 13.20 12.01
N SER A 112 -3.58 11.92 11.69
CA SER A 112 -2.50 11.11 12.26
C SER A 112 -1.12 11.67 11.92
N HIS A 113 -0.87 12.02 10.66
CA HIS A 113 0.42 12.58 10.26
C HIS A 113 0.69 13.94 10.89
N LEU A 114 -0.29 14.85 10.89
CA LEU A 114 -0.15 16.15 11.54
C LEU A 114 0.20 15.96 13.03
N MET A 115 -0.53 15.10 13.74
CA MET A 115 -0.26 14.80 15.16
C MET A 115 1.16 14.26 15.39
N LEU A 116 1.62 13.33 14.55
CA LEU A 116 2.98 12.78 14.61
C LEU A 116 4.05 13.85 14.36
N SER A 117 3.86 14.68 13.34
CA SER A 117 4.81 15.75 13.00
C SER A 117 4.85 16.84 14.09
N LEU A 118 3.71 17.24 14.66
CA LEU A 118 3.67 18.15 15.80
C LEU A 118 4.42 17.58 17.01
N SER A 119 4.34 16.27 17.23
CA SER A 119 5.09 15.61 18.31
C SER A 119 6.58 15.60 18.04
N LYS A 120 7.00 15.29 16.81
CA LYS A 120 8.41 15.24 16.39
C LYS A 120 9.09 16.60 16.45
N GLU A 121 8.38 17.66 16.10
CA GLU A 121 8.86 19.05 16.15
C GLU A 121 8.79 19.65 17.57
N GLY A 122 8.29 18.89 18.55
CA GLY A 122 8.13 19.34 19.93
C GLY A 122 7.04 20.40 20.13
N LEU A 123 6.21 20.65 19.11
CA LEU A 123 5.05 21.54 19.17
C LEU A 123 3.90 20.93 19.96
N LEU A 124 3.85 19.60 20.06
CA LEU A 124 2.97 18.82 20.93
C LEU A 124 3.83 17.91 21.80
N ARG A 125 3.91 18.18 23.11
CA ARG A 125 4.85 17.48 24.00
C ARG A 125 4.29 17.22 25.39
N PRO A 126 4.74 16.14 26.06
CA PRO A 126 4.42 15.92 27.46
C PRO A 126 5.16 16.92 28.34
N SER A 127 4.42 17.61 29.22
CA SER A 127 4.97 18.55 30.20
C SER A 127 5.12 17.86 31.55
N LEU A 128 6.36 17.61 31.96
CA LEU A 128 6.67 16.93 33.24
C LEU A 128 6.23 17.75 34.46
N SER A 129 6.38 19.08 34.39
CA SER A 129 5.96 20.00 35.46
C SER A 129 4.45 20.01 35.66
N ARG A 130 3.67 19.93 34.56
CA ARG A 130 2.21 19.99 34.62
C ARG A 130 1.53 18.63 34.54
N ARG A 131 2.31 17.55 34.35
CA ARG A 131 1.86 16.17 34.15
C ARG A 131 0.76 16.04 33.10
N ARG A 132 0.84 16.82 32.04
CA ARG A 132 -0.13 16.85 30.94
C ARG A 132 0.54 17.16 29.62
N TRP A 133 -0.14 16.87 28.51
CA TRP A 133 0.28 17.36 27.21
C TRP A 133 0.12 18.88 27.10
N GLU A 134 1.07 19.51 26.45
CA GLU A 134 1.07 20.93 26.11
C GLU A 134 1.37 21.11 24.63
N TRP A 135 0.84 22.19 24.05
CA TRP A 135 1.03 22.50 22.65
C TRP A 135 1.18 24.00 22.40
N GLU A 136 1.98 24.34 21.37
CA GLU A 136 2.27 25.72 20.98
C GLU A 136 1.26 26.21 19.93
N MET A 137 0.09 26.66 20.39
CA MET A 137 -1.07 26.96 19.55
C MET A 137 -0.74 27.85 18.33
N LYS A 138 -0.01 28.96 18.55
CA LYS A 138 0.33 29.92 17.49
C LYS A 138 1.16 29.27 16.37
N LYS A 139 2.18 28.50 16.74
CA LYS A 139 3.04 27.81 15.76
C LYS A 139 2.28 26.76 14.97
N ILE A 140 1.30 26.10 15.61
CA ILE A 140 0.44 25.13 14.93
C ILE A 140 -0.45 25.88 13.93
N GLU A 141 -1.08 26.98 14.32
CA GLU A 141 -1.93 27.79 13.44
C GLU A 141 -1.18 28.33 12.22
N ASP A 142 0.03 28.86 12.42
CA ASP A 142 0.86 29.45 11.36
C ASP A 142 1.40 28.43 10.34
N ARG A 143 1.27 27.13 10.61
CA ARG A 143 1.79 26.08 9.71
C ARG A 143 0.91 25.90 8.48
N GLU A 144 1.47 26.06 7.29
CA GLU A 144 0.75 25.73 6.06
C GLU A 144 0.60 24.21 5.89
N MET A 145 -0.55 23.77 5.37
CA MET A 145 -0.77 22.39 4.97
C MET A 145 -1.36 22.35 3.56
N PRO A 146 -0.90 21.44 2.69
CA PRO A 146 -1.54 21.19 1.40
C PRO A 146 -3.00 20.75 1.57
N ASP A 147 -3.86 21.20 0.65
CA ASP A 147 -5.28 20.82 0.60
C ASP A 147 -5.50 19.38 0.10
N ASP A 148 -4.50 18.77 -0.56
CA ASP A 148 -4.58 17.46 -1.19
C ASP A 148 -3.64 16.43 -0.54
N VAL A 149 -4.17 15.22 -0.35
CA VAL A 149 -3.48 14.10 0.30
C VAL A 149 -2.29 13.62 -0.49
N ALA A 150 -2.42 13.53 -1.81
CA ALA A 150 -1.31 13.11 -2.64
C ALA A 150 -0.17 14.14 -2.58
N MET A 151 -0.48 15.44 -2.70
CA MET A 151 0.53 16.50 -2.55
C MET A 151 1.24 16.48 -1.20
N PHE A 152 0.49 16.32 -0.10
CA PHE A 152 1.07 16.27 1.23
C PHE A 152 2.02 15.09 1.45
N LEU A 153 1.60 13.90 1.03
CA LEU A 153 2.44 12.70 1.12
C LEU A 153 3.67 12.82 0.23
N ASN A 154 3.51 13.36 -0.98
CA ASN A 154 4.62 13.60 -1.89
C ASN A 154 5.66 14.55 -1.26
N ASN A 155 5.22 15.69 -0.71
CA ASN A 155 6.13 16.62 -0.03
C ASN A 155 6.83 15.94 1.16
N SER A 156 6.10 15.14 1.94
CA SER A 156 6.66 14.42 3.10
C SER A 156 7.72 13.40 2.69
N ILE A 157 7.55 12.74 1.53
CA ILE A 157 8.54 11.79 0.98
C ILE A 157 9.73 12.55 0.41
N MET A 158 9.51 13.64 -0.32
CA MET A 158 10.56 14.47 -0.92
C MET A 158 11.49 15.15 0.10
N GLU A 159 11.04 15.31 1.35
CA GLU A 159 11.88 15.79 2.47
C GLU A 159 12.83 14.73 3.03
N LEU A 160 12.71 13.47 2.62
CA LEU A 160 13.58 12.37 3.08
C LEU A 160 14.90 12.34 2.32
N PRO A 161 15.96 11.73 2.87
CA PRO A 161 17.19 11.47 2.11
C PRO A 161 16.93 10.64 0.86
N ASP A 162 17.68 10.88 -0.22
CA ASP A 162 17.53 10.20 -1.52
C ASP A 162 17.59 8.67 -1.41
N GLY A 163 18.42 8.16 -0.49
CA GLY A 163 18.48 6.73 -0.16
C GLY A 163 17.11 6.18 0.24
N VAL A 164 16.51 6.82 1.26
CA VAL A 164 15.18 6.50 1.81
C VAL A 164 14.09 6.61 0.76
N GLN A 165 14.08 7.69 -0.02
CA GLN A 165 13.11 7.86 -1.11
C GLN A 165 13.19 6.70 -2.11
N SER A 166 14.40 6.37 -2.57
CA SER A 166 14.58 5.29 -3.53
C SER A 166 14.27 3.91 -2.91
N SER A 167 14.54 3.69 -1.63
CA SER A 167 14.19 2.45 -0.93
C SER A 167 12.67 2.29 -0.76
N LEU A 168 11.94 3.39 -0.52
CA LEU A 168 10.48 3.40 -0.56
C LEU A 168 9.94 3.10 -1.98
N CYS A 169 10.55 3.67 -3.02
CA CYS A 169 10.18 3.38 -4.42
C CYS A 169 10.43 1.91 -4.79
N ILE A 170 11.53 1.32 -4.31
CA ILE A 170 11.78 -0.11 -4.49
C ILE A 170 10.65 -0.90 -3.83
N LEU A 171 10.36 -0.65 -2.54
CA LEU A 171 9.32 -1.37 -1.82
C LEU A 171 7.95 -1.25 -2.50
N SER A 172 7.59 -0.05 -2.97
CA SER A 172 6.29 0.19 -3.61
C SER A 172 6.09 -0.61 -4.91
N CYS A 173 7.17 -0.96 -5.62
CA CYS A 173 7.14 -1.86 -6.77
C CYS A 173 6.83 -3.32 -6.43
N PHE A 174 7.02 -3.75 -5.16
CA PHE A 174 6.78 -5.12 -4.71
C PHE A 174 5.49 -5.28 -3.89
N GLY A 175 4.78 -4.19 -3.61
CA GLY A 175 3.46 -4.19 -2.96
C GLY A 175 3.39 -3.35 -1.69
N ALA A 176 2.34 -3.57 -0.90
CA ALA A 176 2.07 -2.84 0.34
C ALA A 176 2.94 -3.27 1.52
N SER A 177 3.50 -4.48 1.47
CA SER A 177 4.37 -5.03 2.52
C SER A 177 5.43 -5.99 1.98
N ALA A 178 6.51 -6.15 2.74
CA ALA A 178 7.56 -7.11 2.48
C ALA A 178 8.20 -7.60 3.79
N ASN A 179 8.51 -8.89 3.85
CA ASN A 179 9.24 -9.45 4.97
C ASN A 179 10.74 -9.10 4.91
N VAL A 180 11.41 -9.09 6.07
CA VAL A 180 12.83 -8.73 6.20
C VAL A 180 13.72 -9.63 5.33
N SER A 181 13.43 -10.93 5.23
CA SER A 181 14.21 -11.85 4.38
C SER A 181 14.14 -11.50 2.88
N PHE A 182 13.01 -10.97 2.42
CA PHE A 182 12.86 -10.52 1.05
C PHE A 182 13.57 -9.18 0.83
N ILE A 183 13.52 -8.27 1.81
CA ILE A 183 14.33 -7.04 1.78
C ILE A 183 15.82 -7.39 1.69
N GLU A 184 16.33 -8.32 2.50
CA GLU A 184 17.73 -8.77 2.43
C GLU A 184 18.08 -9.40 1.07
N THR A 185 17.11 -10.04 0.40
CA THR A 185 17.28 -10.54 -0.96
C THR A 185 17.38 -9.41 -1.98
N LEU A 186 16.53 -8.37 -1.85
CA LEU A 186 16.60 -7.17 -2.68
C LEU A 186 17.89 -6.38 -2.46
N GLU A 187 18.38 -6.26 -1.23
CA GLU A 187 19.64 -5.58 -0.93
C GLU A 187 20.82 -6.25 -1.64
N ARG A 188 20.86 -7.59 -1.65
CA ARG A 188 21.88 -8.36 -2.36
C ARG A 188 21.73 -8.26 -3.86
N ALA A 189 20.50 -8.33 -4.38
CA ALA A 189 20.25 -8.21 -5.81
C ALA A 189 20.61 -6.81 -6.35
N LEU A 190 20.30 -5.76 -5.60
CA LEU A 190 20.46 -4.36 -6.03
C LEU A 190 21.74 -3.71 -5.51
N GLN A 191 22.51 -4.41 -4.67
CA GLN A 191 23.73 -3.91 -4.01
C GLN A 191 23.50 -2.56 -3.32
N LYS A 192 22.37 -2.46 -2.60
CA LYS A 192 21.91 -1.24 -1.95
C LYS A 192 21.47 -1.53 -0.52
N ASN A 193 21.74 -0.61 0.41
CA ASN A 193 21.18 -0.65 1.75
C ASN A 193 19.73 -0.15 1.69
N ILE A 194 18.78 -1.07 1.86
CA ILE A 194 17.34 -0.81 1.82
C ILE A 194 16.80 -0.83 3.25
N ARG A 195 17.27 -1.75 4.09
CA ARG A 195 16.73 -1.98 5.42
C ARG A 195 16.92 -0.77 6.34
N ASP A 196 18.12 -0.19 6.39
CA ASP A 196 18.38 0.96 7.25
C ASP A 196 17.56 2.17 6.80
N ASP A 197 17.41 2.34 5.48
CA ASP A 197 16.57 3.35 4.86
C ASP A 197 15.08 3.17 5.23
N LEU A 198 14.56 1.94 5.18
CA LEU A 198 13.18 1.64 5.59
C LEU A 198 12.98 1.86 7.10
N ASP A 199 13.97 1.58 7.94
CA ASP A 199 13.90 1.89 9.38
C ASP A 199 13.82 3.41 9.64
N VAL A 200 14.45 4.25 8.80
CA VAL A 200 14.25 5.71 8.83
C VAL A 200 12.81 6.08 8.45
N ALA A 201 12.23 5.43 7.44
CA ALA A 201 10.84 5.65 7.04
C ALA A 201 9.84 5.20 8.13
N VAL A 202 10.14 4.13 8.87
CA VAL A 202 9.38 3.70 10.06
C VAL A 202 9.42 4.80 11.13
N ALA A 203 10.58 5.37 11.43
CA ALA A 203 10.71 6.49 12.37
C ALA A 203 10.03 7.80 11.91
N LYS A 204 9.60 7.86 10.65
CA LYS A 204 8.82 8.96 10.06
C LYS A 204 7.31 8.64 9.98
N GLY A 205 6.89 7.44 10.40
CA GLY A 205 5.49 7.01 10.36
C GLY A 205 4.95 6.71 8.97
N LEU A 206 5.84 6.56 7.97
CA LEU A 206 5.47 6.21 6.60
C LEU A 206 5.34 4.69 6.40
N LEU A 207 6.07 3.95 7.23
CA LEU A 207 6.01 2.49 7.31
C LEU A 207 5.74 2.09 8.76
N ASP A 208 5.12 0.94 8.92
CA ASP A 208 5.08 0.17 10.15
C ASP A 208 6.03 -1.03 10.05
N LYS A 209 6.62 -1.40 11.19
CA LYS A 209 7.43 -2.62 11.32
C LYS A 209 6.76 -3.55 12.31
N ILE A 210 6.07 -4.57 11.80
CA ILE A 210 5.31 -5.53 12.60
C ILE A 210 6.07 -6.86 12.60
N GLY A 211 6.81 -7.12 13.68
CA GLY A 211 7.66 -8.30 13.78
C GLY A 211 8.77 -8.29 12.73
N VAL A 212 8.66 -9.15 11.71
CA VAL A 212 9.62 -9.30 10.60
C VAL A 212 9.10 -8.75 9.27
N GLU A 213 8.06 -7.92 9.29
CA GLU A 213 7.45 -7.34 8.10
C GLU A 213 7.51 -5.81 8.15
N TYR A 214 7.96 -5.21 7.04
CA TYR A 214 7.75 -3.80 6.73
C TYR A 214 6.44 -3.66 5.95
N ARG A 215 5.63 -2.68 6.33
CA ARG A 215 4.35 -2.40 5.68
C ARG A 215 4.19 -0.89 5.54
N PHE A 216 3.65 -0.41 4.42
CA PHE A 216 3.22 0.98 4.35
C PHE A 216 2.15 1.23 5.41
N SER A 217 2.31 2.28 6.22
CA SER A 217 1.33 2.58 7.28
C SER A 217 -0.04 2.93 6.70
N HIS A 218 -0.07 3.32 5.42
CA HIS A 218 -1.28 3.43 4.62
C HIS A 218 -0.97 3.25 3.12
N ASP A 219 -1.87 2.61 2.38
CA ASP A 219 -1.78 2.41 0.93
C ASP A 219 -1.61 3.72 0.13
N ARG A 220 -2.13 4.86 0.61
CA ARG A 220 -1.91 6.17 -0.03
C ARG A 220 -0.44 6.58 -0.04
N ILE A 221 0.36 6.11 0.92
CA ILE A 221 1.79 6.36 0.98
C ILE A 221 2.51 5.51 -0.07
N GLN A 222 2.13 4.24 -0.18
CA GLN A 222 2.63 3.36 -1.25
C GLN A 222 2.33 3.97 -2.61
N GLU A 223 1.08 4.39 -2.84
CA GLU A 223 0.65 4.98 -4.11
C GLU A 223 1.37 6.29 -4.42
N ALA A 224 1.49 7.19 -3.44
CA ALA A 224 2.23 8.43 -3.61
C ALA A 224 3.66 8.11 -4.05
N THR A 225 4.33 7.21 -3.33
CA THR A 225 5.69 6.76 -3.65
C THR A 225 5.78 6.12 -5.05
N TYR A 226 4.83 5.24 -5.40
CA TYR A 226 4.83 4.55 -6.68
C TYR A 226 4.55 5.48 -7.87
N ASN A 227 3.69 6.49 -7.67
CA ASN A 227 3.30 7.46 -8.69
C ASN A 227 4.27 8.65 -8.80
N MET A 228 5.21 8.80 -7.86
CA MET A 228 6.35 9.73 -8.03
C MET A 228 7.24 9.33 -9.20
N MET A 229 7.25 8.05 -9.57
CA MET A 229 7.98 7.55 -10.73
C MET A 229 7.14 7.74 -11.99
N GLU A 230 7.63 8.54 -12.94
CA GLU A 230 7.01 8.65 -14.26
C GLU A 230 6.88 7.26 -14.92
N ASP A 231 5.82 7.04 -15.69
CA ASP A 231 5.48 5.71 -16.26
C ASP A 231 6.66 5.04 -16.99
N GLY A 232 7.48 5.80 -17.73
CA GLY A 232 8.66 5.27 -18.42
C GLY A 232 9.73 4.78 -17.45
N THR A 233 10.06 5.60 -16.45
CA THR A 233 11.02 5.29 -15.38
C THR A 233 10.54 4.10 -14.54
N ARG A 234 9.24 4.05 -14.23
CA ARG A 234 8.63 2.96 -13.48
C ARG A 234 8.78 1.62 -14.19
N ARG A 235 8.49 1.57 -15.50
CA ARG A 235 8.70 0.37 -16.32
C ARG A 235 10.18 -0.03 -16.37
N LEU A 236 11.09 0.93 -16.48
CA LEU A 236 12.53 0.67 -16.44
C LEU A 236 12.98 0.07 -15.11
N PHE A 237 12.48 0.59 -13.99
CA PHE A 237 12.79 0.05 -12.66
C PHE A 237 12.25 -1.36 -12.47
N HIS A 238 10.98 -1.62 -12.81
CA HIS A 238 10.42 -2.98 -12.79
C HIS A 238 11.29 -3.97 -13.56
N PHE A 239 11.69 -3.61 -14.78
CA PHE A 239 12.58 -4.43 -15.59
C PHE A 239 13.94 -4.66 -14.92
N THR A 240 14.56 -3.61 -14.40
CA THR A 240 15.88 -3.66 -13.75
C THR A 240 15.86 -4.51 -12.48
N TYR A 241 14.84 -4.36 -11.64
CA TYR A 241 14.68 -5.15 -10.43
C TYR A 241 14.42 -6.63 -10.75
N GLY A 242 13.59 -6.90 -11.75
CA GLY A 242 13.35 -8.25 -12.26
C GLY A 242 14.63 -8.92 -12.75
N LEU A 243 15.45 -8.23 -13.57
CA LEU A 243 16.73 -8.75 -14.05
C LEU A 243 17.73 -9.03 -12.92
N SER A 244 17.79 -8.13 -11.93
CA SER A 244 18.68 -8.28 -10.78
C SER A 244 18.31 -9.51 -9.94
N LEU A 245 17.01 -9.70 -9.69
CA LEU A 245 16.49 -10.88 -9.00
C LEU A 245 16.72 -12.18 -9.80
N VAL A 246 16.56 -12.14 -11.13
CA VAL A 246 16.89 -13.29 -12.00
C VAL A 246 18.37 -13.64 -11.88
N SER A 247 19.26 -12.65 -11.96
CA SER A 247 20.71 -12.87 -11.90
C SER A 247 21.10 -13.54 -10.57
N LEU A 248 20.57 -13.01 -9.45
CA LEU A 248 20.78 -13.59 -8.13
C LEU A 248 20.22 -15.03 -8.04
N SER A 249 19.02 -15.29 -8.58
CA SER A 249 18.42 -16.63 -8.58
C SER A 249 19.25 -17.67 -9.34
N ILE A 250 19.92 -17.26 -10.41
CA ILE A 250 20.82 -18.10 -11.21
C ILE A 250 22.10 -18.40 -10.42
N GLU A 251 22.69 -17.38 -9.78
CA GLU A 251 23.89 -17.54 -8.95
C GLU A 251 23.66 -18.47 -7.76
N GLU A 252 22.50 -18.36 -7.11
CA GLU A 252 22.14 -19.17 -5.94
C GLU A 252 21.58 -20.55 -6.31
N GLY A 253 21.21 -20.77 -7.57
CA GLY A 253 20.55 -21.99 -8.01
C GLY A 253 19.19 -22.23 -7.35
N CYS A 254 18.51 -21.16 -6.90
CA CYS A 254 17.27 -21.22 -6.14
C CYS A 254 16.15 -20.45 -6.84
N ASP A 255 14.96 -21.06 -6.93
CA ASP A 255 13.78 -20.45 -7.54
C ASP A 255 12.91 -19.66 -6.55
N GLY A 256 13.42 -19.37 -5.34
CA GLY A 256 12.64 -18.74 -4.27
C GLY A 256 12.01 -17.40 -4.66
N SER A 257 12.64 -16.69 -5.60
CA SER A 257 12.18 -15.40 -6.13
C SER A 257 11.71 -15.46 -7.58
N LEU A 258 11.62 -16.64 -8.22
CA LEU A 258 11.37 -16.78 -9.66
C LEU A 258 10.10 -16.04 -10.11
N PHE A 259 8.96 -16.31 -9.47
CA PHE A 259 7.69 -15.67 -9.83
C PHE A 259 7.73 -14.16 -9.60
N VAL A 260 8.34 -13.72 -8.49
CA VAL A 260 8.49 -12.30 -8.19
C VAL A 260 9.33 -11.62 -9.26
N ALA A 261 10.48 -12.20 -9.62
CA ALA A 261 11.39 -11.67 -10.62
C ALA A 261 10.73 -11.57 -12.00
N VAL A 262 10.03 -12.63 -12.43
CA VAL A 262 9.32 -12.66 -13.73
C VAL A 262 8.15 -11.67 -13.75
N ASN A 263 7.39 -11.55 -12.66
CA ASN A 263 6.32 -10.55 -12.58
C ASN A 263 6.86 -9.13 -12.71
N GLN A 264 7.99 -8.82 -12.06
CA GLN A 264 8.66 -7.53 -12.22
C GLN A 264 9.13 -7.29 -13.66
N LEU A 265 9.73 -8.29 -14.32
CA LEU A 265 10.10 -8.18 -15.73
C LEU A 265 8.88 -7.86 -16.62
N ASN A 266 7.77 -8.56 -16.39
CA ASN A 266 6.55 -8.41 -17.19
C ASN A 266 5.89 -7.04 -16.98
N LEU A 267 5.99 -6.45 -15.77
CA LEU A 267 5.55 -5.07 -15.50
C LEU A 267 6.38 -4.02 -16.25
N GLY A 268 7.66 -4.30 -16.53
CA GLY A 268 8.49 -3.45 -17.39
C GLY A 268 8.05 -3.51 -18.86
N GLY A 269 7.61 -4.68 -19.31
CA GLY A 269 7.08 -4.91 -20.65
C GLY A 269 8.15 -4.95 -21.76
N PRO A 270 7.78 -5.40 -22.97
CA PRO A 270 8.73 -5.66 -24.04
C PRO A 270 9.39 -4.39 -24.61
N ALA A 271 8.74 -3.23 -24.47
CA ALA A 271 9.24 -1.95 -25.01
C ALA A 271 10.50 -1.42 -24.29
N ILE A 272 10.80 -1.93 -23.09
CA ILE A 272 12.00 -1.55 -22.32
C ILE A 272 13.23 -2.37 -22.73
N VAL A 273 13.04 -3.52 -23.38
CA VAL A 273 14.13 -4.43 -23.73
C VAL A 273 14.94 -3.84 -24.87
N GLN A 274 16.16 -3.37 -24.57
CA GLN A 274 17.05 -2.74 -25.56
C GLN A 274 18.04 -3.72 -26.19
N ASP A 275 18.45 -4.76 -25.45
CA ASP A 275 19.38 -5.78 -25.91
C ASP A 275 18.65 -7.07 -26.30
N PRO A 276 18.79 -7.57 -27.54
CA PRO A 276 18.24 -8.86 -27.96
C PRO A 276 18.59 -10.04 -27.04
N SER A 277 19.75 -10.01 -26.38
CA SER A 277 20.16 -11.04 -25.42
C SER A 277 19.26 -11.08 -24.17
N GLN A 278 18.74 -9.91 -23.75
CA GLN A 278 17.81 -9.79 -22.64
C GLN A 278 16.44 -10.38 -23.00
N SER A 279 15.99 -10.25 -24.26
CA SER A 279 14.74 -10.86 -24.71
C SER A 279 14.74 -12.38 -24.55
N PHE A 280 15.84 -13.05 -24.89
CA PHE A 280 15.98 -14.49 -24.68
C PHE A 280 15.95 -14.85 -23.20
N THR A 281 16.57 -14.04 -22.35
CA THR A 281 16.55 -14.25 -20.90
C THR A 281 15.13 -14.12 -20.34
N VAL A 282 14.41 -13.05 -20.70
CA VAL A 282 13.03 -12.81 -20.26
C VAL A 282 12.10 -13.93 -20.73
N ALA A 283 12.19 -14.35 -21.99
CA ALA A 283 11.38 -15.43 -22.53
C ALA A 283 11.72 -16.78 -21.86
N GLY A 284 13.00 -17.06 -21.61
CA GLY A 284 13.44 -18.26 -20.91
C GLY A 284 12.94 -18.32 -19.47
N MET A 285 12.94 -17.20 -18.76
CA MET A 285 12.44 -17.12 -17.38
C MET A 285 10.92 -17.21 -17.31
N ASN A 286 10.19 -16.58 -18.24
CA ASN A 286 8.75 -16.76 -18.38
C ASN A 286 8.37 -18.21 -18.68
N LEU A 287 9.06 -18.88 -19.60
CA LEU A 287 8.86 -20.31 -19.88
C LEU A 287 9.10 -21.18 -18.64
N ARG A 288 10.14 -20.88 -17.86
CA ARG A 288 10.45 -21.58 -16.62
C ARG A 288 9.36 -21.37 -15.57
N ALA A 289 8.92 -20.12 -15.36
CA ALA A 289 7.83 -19.79 -14.45
C ALA A 289 6.50 -20.45 -14.86
N GLY A 290 6.16 -20.41 -16.16
CA GLY A 290 4.97 -21.07 -16.71
C GLY A 290 4.99 -22.59 -16.47
N LYS A 291 6.10 -23.27 -16.76
CA LYS A 291 6.24 -24.71 -16.47
C LYS A 291 6.10 -25.02 -14.99
N LYS A 292 6.71 -24.21 -14.13
CA LYS A 292 6.62 -24.38 -12.68
C LYS A 292 5.19 -24.16 -12.16
N ALA A 293 4.47 -23.17 -12.70
CA ALA A 293 3.06 -22.96 -12.39
C ALA A 293 2.20 -24.17 -12.83
N MET A 294 2.47 -24.76 -14.01
CA MET A 294 1.81 -26.01 -14.42
C MET A 294 2.11 -27.19 -13.48
N GLU A 295 3.35 -27.34 -13.00
CA GLU A 295 3.70 -28.38 -12.02
C GLU A 295 2.93 -28.21 -10.70
N MET A 296 2.62 -26.97 -10.32
CA MET A 296 1.77 -26.64 -9.18
C MET A 296 0.26 -26.68 -9.49
N SER A 297 -0.12 -27.12 -10.70
CA SER A 297 -1.50 -27.15 -11.21
C SER A 297 -2.20 -25.77 -11.28
N ASP A 298 -1.42 -24.69 -11.34
CA ASP A 298 -1.92 -23.32 -11.54
C ASP A 298 -1.83 -22.95 -13.02
N TYR A 299 -2.79 -23.46 -13.79
CA TYR A 299 -2.83 -23.28 -15.24
C TYR A 299 -3.13 -21.85 -15.68
N GLU A 300 -3.83 -21.07 -14.85
CA GLU A 300 -4.15 -19.67 -15.15
C GLU A 300 -2.89 -18.81 -15.05
N THR A 301 -2.14 -18.94 -13.95
CA THR A 301 -0.84 -18.29 -13.80
C THR A 301 0.13 -18.77 -14.89
N ALA A 302 0.15 -20.07 -15.20
CA ALA A 302 1.01 -20.59 -16.27
C ALA A 302 0.72 -19.96 -17.63
N TYR A 303 -0.56 -19.80 -17.98
CA TYR A 303 -0.99 -19.17 -19.23
C TYR A 303 -0.55 -17.70 -19.30
N SER A 304 -0.54 -16.97 -18.17
CA SER A 304 -0.09 -15.58 -18.13
C SER A 304 1.40 -15.40 -18.45
N TYR A 305 2.21 -16.46 -18.35
CA TYR A 305 3.64 -16.44 -18.63
C TYR A 305 4.03 -16.94 -20.03
N PHE A 306 3.11 -17.51 -20.81
CA PHE A 306 3.40 -17.99 -22.17
C PHE A 306 3.06 -16.93 -23.23
#